data_AF-A0A0Q5ZE83-F1
#
_entry.id   AF-A0A0Q5ZE83-F1
#
_cell.length_a   1.000
_cell.length_b   1.000
_cell.length_c   1.000
_cell.angle_alpha   90.00
_cell.angle_beta   90.00
_cell.angle_gamma   90.00
#
_symmetry.space_group_name_H-M   'P 1'
#
loop_
_entity.id
_entity.type
_entity.pdbx_description
1 polymer ?
#
loop_
_entity_poly.entity_id
_entity_poly.type
_entity_poly.pdbx_seq_one_letter_code
_entity_poly.pdbx_strand_id
1 'polypeptide(L)' 'MQVLMKKNWEYILYKENQKYLLEVVCGGAAMFELKIELNIEEVNGYLSHGESYIDQLAEMIRNSPSQYLDRKIE' A
#
# COMPACT_ATOMS: atom_id res chain seq x y z
N MET A 1 10.05 -10.94 4.52
CA MET A 1 8.70 -10.37 4.58
C MET A 1 7.96 -10.70 5.89
N GLN A 2 7.44 -9.71 6.61
CA GLN A 2 6.55 -9.84 7.76
C GLN A 2 5.26 -9.05 7.49
N VAL A 3 4.08 -9.64 7.69
CA VAL A 3 2.81 -8.90 7.60
C VAL A 3 2.65 -8.04 8.86
N LEU A 4 2.50 -6.73 8.68
CA LEU A 4 2.19 -5.80 9.76
C LEU A 4 0.69 -5.60 9.90
N MET A 5 0.01 -5.42 8.77
CA MET A 5 -1.42 -5.11 8.74
C MET A 5 -2.05 -5.77 7.52
N LYS A 6 -3.29 -6.22 7.66
CA LYS A 6 -4.06 -6.78 6.56
C LYS A 6 -5.50 -6.35 6.73
N LYS A 7 -6.05 -5.74 5.67
CA LYS A 7 -7.45 -5.41 5.57
C LYS A 7 -8.03 -6.17 4.38
N ASN A 8 -8.97 -7.06 4.67
CA ASN A 8 -9.47 -8.03 3.70
C ASN A 8 -10.04 -7.33 2.46
N TRP A 9 -9.59 -7.74 1.27
CA TRP A 9 -10.00 -7.17 -0.03
C TRP A 9 -9.62 -5.68 -0.23
N GLU A 10 -8.73 -5.16 0.60
CA GLU A 10 -8.29 -3.77 0.52
C GLU A 10 -6.79 -3.66 0.32
N TYR A 11 -6.03 -4.07 1.32
CA TYR A 11 -4.57 -4.01 1.25
C TYR A 11 -3.90 -4.93 2.27
N ILE A 12 -2.61 -5.15 2.04
CA ILE A 12 -1.70 -5.80 2.99
C ILE A 12 -0.45 -4.92 3.11
N LEU A 13 -0.14 -4.52 4.34
CA LEU A 13 1.12 -3.84 4.66
C LEU A 13 2.12 -4.86 5.17
N TYR A 14 3.28 -4.87 4.54
CA TYR A 14 4.40 -5.72 4.87
C TYR A 14 5.60 -4.89 5.32
N LYS A 15 6.41 -5.50 6.17
CA LYS A 15 7.76 -5.05 6.47
C LYS A 15 8.75 -6.05 5.91
N GLU A 16 9.68 -5.57 5.11
CA GLU A 16 10.78 -6.37 4.58
C GLU A 16 12.09 -5.66 4.85
N ASN A 17 12.90 -6.23 5.76
CA ASN A 17 14.11 -5.58 6.26
C ASN A 17 13.80 -4.17 6.83
N GLN A 18 14.29 -3.12 6.16
CA GLN A 18 14.07 -1.72 6.51
C GLN A 18 13.03 -1.03 5.60
N LYS A 19 12.36 -1.79 4.75
CA LYS A 19 11.38 -1.29 3.77
C LYS A 19 9.97 -1.65 4.21
N TYR A 20 9.04 -0.76 3.93
CA TYR A 20 7.61 -0.99 4.10
C TYR A 20 7.00 -1.14 2.70
N LEU A 21 6.27 -2.22 2.49
CA LEU A 21 5.62 -2.53 1.22
C LEU A 21 4.12 -2.54 1.42
N LEU A 22 3.39 -1.84 0.56
CA LEU A 22 1.93 -1.84 0.56
C LEU A 22 1.45 -2.50 -0.71
N GLU A 23 0.68 -3.57 -0.53
CA GLU A 23 0.01 -4.27 -1.61
C GLU A 23 -1.47 -3.94 -1.54
N VAL A 24 -1.97 -3.23 -2.54
CA VAL A 24 -3.35 -2.76 -2.59
C VAL A 24 -4.10 -3.58 -3.63
N VAL A 25 -5.28 -4.06 -3.26
CA VAL A 25 -6.19 -4.72 -4.19
C VAL A 25 -6.96 -3.63 -4.96
N CYS A 26 -6.53 -3.40 -6.19
CA CYS A 26 -7.16 -2.47 -7.12
C CYS A 26 -8.20 -3.22 -7.96
N GLY A 27 -9.46 -2.81 -7.91
CA GLY A 27 -10.50 -3.56 -8.61
C GLY A 27 -11.78 -2.77 -8.84
N GLY A 28 -12.13 -2.65 -10.13
CA GLY A 28 -13.46 -2.26 -10.61
C GLY A 28 -14.00 -3.37 -11.53
N ALA A 29 -13.66 -3.32 -12.82
CA ALA A 29 -14.03 -4.34 -13.81
C ALA A 29 -13.05 -5.53 -13.89
N ALA A 30 -11.77 -5.33 -13.52
CA ALA A 30 -10.76 -6.38 -13.39
C ALA A 30 -10.00 -6.18 -12.08
N MET A 31 -9.90 -7.22 -11.26
CA MET A 31 -9.14 -7.19 -10.01
C MET A 31 -7.66 -7.44 -10.31
N PHE A 32 -6.81 -6.56 -9.81
CA PHE A 32 -5.36 -6.71 -9.82
C PHE A 32 -4.76 -6.17 -8.53
N GLU A 33 -3.57 -6.62 -8.19
CA GLU A 33 -2.85 -6.17 -7.00
C GLU A 33 -1.72 -5.22 -7.42
N LEU A 34 -1.64 -4.07 -6.75
CA LEU A 34 -0.55 -3.13 -6.90
C LEU A 34 0.30 -3.14 -5.65
N LYS A 35 1.53 -3.64 -5.79
CA LYS A 35 2.53 -3.64 -4.73
C LYS A 35 3.51 -2.50 -4.93
N ILE A 36 3.67 -1.65 -3.93
CA ILE A 36 4.60 -0.52 -3.95
C ILE A 36 5.44 -0.49 -2.68
N GLU A 37 6.64 0.07 -2.78
CA GLU A 37 7.45 0.46 -1.62
C GLU A 37 7.06 1.85 -1.14
N LEU A 38 6.82 2.00 0.17
CA LEU A 38 6.57 3.30 0.78
C LEU A 38 7.85 4.14 0.76
N ASN A 39 7.72 5.39 0.34
CA ASN A 39 8.76 6.40 0.45
C ASN A 39 8.87 6.93 1.89
N ILE A 40 9.86 7.76 2.15
CA ILE A 40 10.16 8.30 3.48
C ILE A 40 8.96 9.07 4.06
N GLU A 41 8.24 9.83 3.24
CA GLU A 41 7.08 10.61 3.68
C GLU A 41 5.91 9.71 4.07
N GLU A 42 5.64 8.66 3.28
CA GLU A 42 4.59 7.67 3.56
C GLU A 42 4.92 6.83 4.80
N VAL A 43 6.19 6.47 4.99
CA VAL A 43 6.66 5.80 6.21
C VAL A 43 6.46 6.70 7.42
N ASN A 44 6.81 7.98 7.34
CA ASN A 44 6.59 8.92 8.45
C ASN A 44 5.10 9.12 8.74
N GLY A 45 4.26 9.19 7.70
CA GLY A 45 2.80 9.23 7.84
C GLY A 45 2.26 8.01 8.57
N TYR A 46 2.69 6.82 8.16
CA TYR A 46 2.36 5.57 8.85
C TYR A 46 2.84 5.55 10.30
N LEU A 47 4.08 5.95 10.59
CA LEU A 47 4.61 5.98 11.95
C LEU A 47 3.89 6.99 12.86
N SER A 48 3.36 8.08 12.29
CA SER A 48 2.70 9.15 13.04
C SER A 48 1.19 8.93 13.22
N HIS A 49 0.53 8.28 12.27
CA HIS A 49 -0.94 8.16 12.22
C HIS A 49 -1.44 6.71 12.20
N GLY A 50 -0.53 5.75 12.06
CA GLY A 50 -0.83 4.32 12.10
C GLY A 50 -1.73 3.87 10.94
N GLU A 51 -2.72 3.03 11.28
CA GLU A 51 -3.63 2.40 10.32
C GLU A 51 -4.35 3.41 9.43
N SER A 52 -4.82 4.52 10.00
CA SER A 52 -5.66 5.50 9.30
C SER A 52 -4.94 6.13 8.10
N TYR A 53 -3.62 6.26 8.16
CA TYR A 53 -2.83 6.74 7.03
C TYR A 53 -2.73 5.69 5.92
N ILE A 54 -2.55 4.42 6.28
CA ILE A 54 -2.48 3.33 5.31
C ILE A 54 -3.82 3.12 4.63
N ASP A 55 -4.92 3.24 5.36
CA ASP A 55 -6.28 3.22 4.82
C ASP A 55 -6.48 4.29 3.74
N GLN A 56 -6.11 5.53 4.04
CA GLN A 56 -6.20 6.64 3.08
C GLN A 56 -5.26 6.43 1.88
N LEU A 57 -4.04 5.95 2.11
CA LEU A 57 -3.08 5.68 1.05
C LEU A 57 -3.58 4.56 0.13
N ALA A 58 -4.10 3.47 0.68
CA ALA A 58 -4.68 2.37 -0.08
C ALA A 58 -5.91 2.83 -0.88
N GLU A 59 -6.76 3.68 -0.32
CA GLU A 59 -7.88 4.27 -1.04
C GLU A 59 -7.42 5.15 -2.22
N MET A 60 -6.42 6.00 -2.01
CA MET A 60 -5.83 6.83 -3.08
C MET A 60 -5.24 5.98 -4.20
N ILE A 61 -4.50 4.92 -3.84
CA ILE A 61 -3.93 3.97 -4.82
C ILE A 61 -5.04 3.26 -5.59
N ARG A 62 -6.10 2.81 -4.91
CA ARG A 62 -7.24 2.13 -5.55
C ARG A 62 -8.00 3.03 -6.51
N ASN A 63 -8.19 4.31 -6.14
CA ASN A 63 -8.89 5.30 -6.95
C ASN A 63 -8.05 5.82 -8.12
N SER A 64 -6.72 5.78 -8.03
CA SER A 64 -5.82 6.30 -9.06
C SER A 64 -4.58 5.41 -9.25
N PRO A 65 -4.74 4.11 -9.56
CA PRO A 65 -3.63 3.16 -9.58
C PRO A 65 -2.58 3.50 -10.64
N SER A 66 -3.00 4.14 -11.74
CA SER A 66 -2.12 4.60 -12.82
C SER A 66 -1.00 5.53 -12.34
N GLN A 67 -1.22 6.31 -11.28
CA GLN A 67 -0.21 7.20 -10.70
C GLN A 67 0.89 6.45 -9.92
N TYR A 68 0.62 5.21 -9.55
CA TYR A 68 1.50 4.38 -8.72
C TYR A 68 2.12 3.22 -9.51
N LEU A 69 1.75 3.04 -10.79
CA LEU A 69 2.29 1.98 -11.66
C LEU A 69 3.81 2.08 -11.85
N ASP A 70 4.36 3.29 -11.91
CA ASP A 70 5.82 3.52 -12.04
C ASP A 70 6.58 3.06 -10.78
N ARG A 71 5.91 3.08 -9.64
CA ARG A 71 6.43 2.64 -8.33
C ARG A 71 6.13 1.17 -8.05
N LYS A 72 5.50 0.46 -8.99
CA LYS A 72 5.17 -0.95 -8.84
C LYS A 72 6.44 -1.76 -8.70
N ILE A 73 6.45 -2.66 -7.73
CA ILE A 73 7.48 -3.68 -7.57
C ILE A 73 6.88 -5.06 -7.85
N GLU A 74 7.66 -5.93 -8.47
CA GLU A 74 7.31 -7.34 -8.74
C GLU A 74 7.70 -8.25 -7.58
#